data_AF-A0A136KXE2-F1
#
_entry.id   AF-A0A136KXE2-F1
#
_cell.length_a   1.000
_cell.length_b   1.000
_cell.length_c   1.000
_cell.angle_alpha   90.00
_cell.angle_beta   90.00
_cell.angle_gamma   90.00
#
_symmetry.space_group_name_H-M   'P 1'
#
loop_
_entity.id
_entity.type
_entity.pdbx_description
1 polymer ?
#
loop_
_entity_poly.entity_id
_entity_poly.type
_entity_poly.pdbx_seq_one_letter_code
_entity_poly.pdbx_strand_id
1 'polypeptide(L)'
;MKKFYGYISKNYSALLVLGLIIGFCGMRLSTYGDIQLSIAGNDTQSYIDASHVPLFSSEILTGRRLLSTNLLYKFFEPKDGYKIIVNGSIETTRRIVQPSFTGIVGLQLILSLFGWGFLAFIVANHLDNLLTKILAVSTILLFAFTPQIADWDSILMSESLTFSLFALEIGLTVKIVFMIFNNQNHNIKIYLLFGAIVHFIWTFLRDTNLFVSLLTFSMIALILFSAHYRKNKNIHSVLIFFGFIFTLGLITASNSTRSQVQLINLYQDDLLPNAIRFETLKELGMPDPNTPEYQTWFSQNAGKALIQFMIKHPGYPIIKVLSDFPFAFTEIKQTYFKAPELNPTREILMNIGNALHSENTTPFLASLVLLIGFIHLFYKNIPKSKAWAWIGLWLFLCASITLIPTILGDTWALNRHALFSTTLYRLFMWLFTIVLIDISLQQKIY
;
A
#
# COMPACT_ATOMS: atom_id res chain seq x y z
N MET A 1 -19.63 -41.48 -8.33
CA MET A 1 -18.85 -41.04 -9.51
C MET A 1 -19.55 -39.98 -10.37
N LYS A 2 -20.75 -40.21 -10.95
CA LYS A 2 -21.43 -39.20 -11.81
C LYS A 2 -21.67 -37.82 -11.15
N LYS A 3 -22.12 -37.76 -9.90
CA LYS A 3 -22.32 -36.50 -9.17
C LYS A 3 -21.00 -35.72 -8.94
N PHE A 4 -19.91 -36.45 -8.70
CA PHE A 4 -18.57 -35.87 -8.51
C PHE A 4 -18.02 -35.29 -9.81
N TYR A 5 -18.13 -36.03 -10.92
CA TYR A 5 -17.72 -35.55 -12.24
C TYR A 5 -18.51 -34.30 -12.68
N GLY A 6 -19.83 -34.28 -12.44
CA GLY A 6 -20.66 -33.11 -12.72
C GLY A 6 -20.33 -31.89 -11.85
N TYR A 7 -19.89 -32.10 -10.61
CA TYR A 7 -19.41 -31.00 -9.76
C TYR A 7 -18.07 -30.44 -10.27
N ILE A 8 -17.13 -31.31 -10.67
CA ILE A 8 -15.85 -30.90 -11.23
C ILE A 8 -16.03 -30.14 -12.53
N SER A 9 -16.84 -30.64 -13.48
CA SER A 9 -17.03 -29.96 -14.76
C SER A 9 -17.62 -28.56 -14.59
N LYS A 10 -18.54 -28.38 -13.63
CA LYS A 10 -19.13 -27.07 -13.31
C LYS A 10 -18.15 -26.11 -12.64
N ASN A 11 -17.21 -26.63 -11.83
CA ASN A 11 -16.30 -25.82 -11.00
C ASN A 11 -14.84 -25.90 -11.45
N TYR A 12 -14.56 -26.44 -12.64
CA TYR A 12 -13.20 -26.70 -13.11
C TYR A 12 -12.33 -25.43 -13.09
N SER A 13 -12.88 -24.29 -13.52
CA SER A 13 -12.15 -23.02 -13.51
C SER A 13 -11.74 -22.57 -12.10
N ALA A 14 -12.64 -22.73 -11.11
CA ALA A 14 -12.35 -22.38 -9.71
C ALA A 14 -11.31 -23.32 -9.09
N LEU A 15 -11.40 -24.62 -9.38
CA LEU A 15 -10.41 -25.61 -8.92
C LEU A 15 -9.03 -25.34 -9.53
N LEU A 16 -8.96 -24.97 -10.80
CA LEU A 16 -7.71 -24.60 -11.47
C LEU A 16 -7.09 -23.34 -10.84
N VAL A 17 -7.90 -22.29 -10.63
CA VAL A 17 -7.46 -21.07 -9.94
C VAL A 17 -6.91 -21.37 -8.55
N LEU A 18 -7.60 -22.20 -7.77
CA LEU A 18 -7.16 -22.60 -6.43
C LEU A 18 -5.86 -23.42 -6.50
N GLY A 19 -5.74 -24.34 -7.46
CA GLY A 19 -4.53 -25.13 -7.69
C GLY A 19 -3.32 -24.25 -8.00
N LEU A 20 -3.50 -23.22 -8.85
CA LEU A 20 -2.44 -22.24 -9.13
C LEU A 20 -2.03 -21.46 -7.87
N ILE A 21 -2.99 -20.97 -7.08
CA ILE A 21 -2.70 -20.26 -5.83
C ILE A 21 -1.91 -21.14 -4.86
N ILE A 22 -2.33 -22.39 -4.65
CA ILE A 22 -1.63 -23.34 -3.77
C ILE A 22 -0.21 -23.61 -4.28
N GLY A 23 -0.04 -23.82 -5.59
CA GLY A 23 1.27 -24.03 -6.21
C GLY A 23 2.23 -22.86 -5.97
N PHE A 24 1.76 -21.63 -6.22
CA PHE A 24 2.55 -20.42 -5.97
C PHE A 24 2.87 -20.20 -4.49
N CYS A 25 1.93 -20.48 -3.59
CA CYS A 25 2.19 -20.42 -2.16
C CYS A 25 3.30 -21.42 -1.76
N GLY A 26 3.25 -22.65 -2.28
CA GLY A 26 4.30 -23.65 -2.08
C GLY A 26 5.66 -23.18 -2.58
N MET A 27 5.71 -22.58 -3.78
CA MET A 27 6.94 -22.00 -4.33
C MET A 27 7.49 -20.85 -3.47
N ARG A 28 6.61 -19.95 -2.98
CA ARG A 28 6.97 -18.84 -2.08
C ARG A 28 7.51 -19.33 -0.74
N LEU A 29 6.87 -20.30 -0.13
CA LEU A 29 7.38 -20.94 1.08
C LEU A 29 8.74 -21.61 0.86
N SER A 30 8.93 -22.29 -0.27
CA SER A 30 10.20 -22.95 -0.57
C SER A 30 11.35 -21.98 -0.87
N THR A 31 11.05 -20.80 -1.44
CA THR A 31 12.09 -19.85 -1.89
C THR A 31 12.39 -18.78 -0.83
N TYR A 32 11.38 -18.34 -0.08
CA TYR A 32 11.45 -17.21 0.85
C TYR A 32 10.99 -17.57 2.27
N GLY A 33 10.46 -18.78 2.51
CA GLY A 33 9.69 -19.10 3.70
C GLY A 33 10.48 -19.47 4.95
N ASP A 34 11.80 -19.28 4.99
CA ASP A 34 12.55 -19.43 6.24
C ASP A 34 12.24 -18.25 7.17
N ILE A 35 11.25 -18.47 8.04
CA ILE A 35 10.76 -17.49 9.00
C ILE A 35 11.80 -17.08 10.05
N GLN A 36 12.92 -17.80 10.17
CA GLN A 36 13.99 -17.43 11.09
C GLN A 36 14.89 -16.34 10.50
N LEU A 37 14.99 -16.29 9.17
CA LEU A 37 15.80 -15.32 8.45
C LEU A 37 15.10 -13.97 8.38
N SER A 38 15.73 -12.95 8.94
CA SER A 38 15.23 -11.57 8.85
C SER A 38 16.36 -10.56 8.90
N ILE A 39 15.99 -9.31 8.64
CA ILE A 39 16.88 -8.15 8.79
C ILE A 39 16.12 -6.99 9.43
N ALA A 40 16.71 -6.36 10.45
CA ALA A 40 16.18 -5.12 10.98
C ALA A 40 16.42 -3.99 9.98
N GLY A 41 15.49 -3.04 9.88
CA GLY A 41 15.72 -1.77 9.20
C GLY A 41 16.02 -0.65 10.20
N ASN A 42 16.31 0.55 9.68
CA ASN A 42 16.56 1.74 10.49
C ASN A 42 15.44 2.06 11.49
N ASP A 43 14.21 1.64 11.19
CA ASP A 43 13.03 1.91 12.00
C ASP A 43 12.76 0.84 13.08
N THR A 44 13.41 -0.33 12.98
CA THR A 44 13.07 -1.50 13.82
C THR A 44 13.26 -1.25 15.31
N GLN A 45 14.35 -0.60 15.71
CA GLN A 45 14.58 -0.29 17.13
C GLN A 45 13.44 0.54 17.71
N SER A 46 12.99 1.55 17.00
CA SER A 46 11.88 2.38 17.48
C SER A 46 10.52 1.68 17.46
N TYR A 47 10.33 0.60 16.69
CA TYR A 47 9.14 -0.25 16.85
C TYR A 47 9.19 -1.04 18.16
N ILE A 48 10.38 -1.54 18.52
CA ILE A 48 10.61 -2.22 19.81
C ILE A 48 10.35 -1.25 20.95
N ASP A 49 10.96 -0.06 20.92
CA ASP A 49 10.80 0.95 21.98
C ASP A 49 9.32 1.34 22.16
N ALA A 50 8.61 1.59 21.04
CA ALA A 50 7.20 1.94 21.05
C ALA A 50 6.27 0.80 21.51
N SER A 51 6.72 -0.46 21.41
CA SER A 51 5.96 -1.62 21.87
C SER A 51 5.88 -1.73 23.39
N HIS A 52 6.78 -1.08 24.13
CA HIS A 52 6.77 -1.08 25.60
C HIS A 52 5.75 -0.10 26.20
N VAL A 53 5.21 0.82 25.40
CA VAL A 53 4.17 1.77 25.81
C VAL A 53 2.91 1.02 26.33
N PRO A 54 2.26 1.46 27.43
CA PRO A 54 1.04 0.82 27.93
C PRO A 54 -0.10 0.84 26.90
N LEU A 55 -0.84 -0.27 26.78
CA LEU A 55 -1.94 -0.44 25.82
C LEU A 55 -3.04 0.62 25.94
N PHE A 56 -3.32 1.06 27.17
CA PHE A 56 -4.38 2.02 27.48
C PHE A 56 -3.80 3.41 27.80
N SER A 57 -2.80 3.84 27.01
CA SER A 57 -2.23 5.19 27.09
C SER A 57 -2.52 5.97 25.81
N SER A 58 -2.53 7.30 25.88
CA SER A 58 -2.58 8.15 24.67
C SER A 58 -1.31 8.03 23.82
N GLU A 59 -0.19 7.67 24.45
CA GLU A 59 1.12 7.52 23.81
C GLU A 59 1.13 6.38 22.78
N ILE A 60 0.34 5.31 22.96
CA ILE A 60 0.29 4.22 21.96
C ILE A 60 -0.24 4.69 20.58
N LEU A 61 -1.02 5.78 20.58
CA LEU A 61 -1.60 6.39 19.38
C LEU A 61 -0.78 7.58 18.87
N THR A 62 -0.24 8.37 19.80
CA THR A 62 0.45 9.66 19.52
C THR A 62 1.97 9.56 19.51
N GLY A 63 2.53 8.40 19.87
CA GLY A 63 3.97 8.18 19.93
C GLY A 63 4.64 8.18 18.54
N ARG A 64 5.95 7.89 18.58
CA ARG A 64 6.84 7.90 17.40
C ARG A 64 6.45 6.87 16.34
N ARG A 65 5.66 5.85 16.68
CA ARG A 65 5.23 4.80 15.75
C ARG A 65 3.73 4.59 15.85
N LEU A 66 3.14 4.15 14.74
CA LEU A 66 1.71 4.02 14.60
C LEU A 66 1.18 2.78 15.34
N LEU A 67 -0.10 2.82 15.69
CA LEU A 67 -0.77 1.83 16.52
C LEU A 67 -0.52 0.39 16.05
N SER A 68 -0.70 0.09 14.76
CA SER A 68 -0.64 -1.29 14.26
C SER A 68 0.76 -1.89 14.38
N THR A 69 1.81 -1.09 14.13
CA THR A 69 3.19 -1.55 14.35
C THR A 69 3.49 -1.78 15.82
N ASN A 70 2.99 -0.92 16.71
CA ASN A 70 3.21 -1.06 18.15
C ASN A 70 2.53 -2.32 18.70
N LEU A 71 1.28 -2.57 18.29
CA LEU A 71 0.53 -3.76 18.68
C LEU A 71 1.19 -5.04 18.19
N LEU A 72 1.73 -5.04 16.96
CA LEU A 72 2.45 -6.19 16.41
C LEU A 72 3.66 -6.56 17.26
N TYR A 73 4.54 -5.59 17.52
CA TYR A 73 5.75 -5.84 18.29
C TYR A 73 5.46 -6.17 19.75
N LYS A 74 4.40 -5.59 20.34
CA LYS A 74 3.98 -5.95 21.69
C LYS A 74 3.42 -7.39 21.75
N PHE A 75 2.63 -7.78 20.75
CA PHE A 75 2.01 -9.11 20.73
C PHE A 75 3.02 -10.24 20.57
N PHE A 76 4.07 -10.03 19.78
CA PHE A 76 5.13 -11.01 19.54
C PHE A 76 6.38 -10.82 20.42
N GLU A 77 6.29 -10.00 21.47
CA GLU A 77 7.42 -9.73 22.35
C GLU A 77 7.92 -11.04 22.99
N PRO A 78 9.18 -11.44 22.73
CA PRO A 78 9.74 -12.65 23.33
C PRO A 78 10.04 -12.41 24.82
N LYS A 79 10.08 -13.50 25.61
CA LYS A 79 10.31 -13.43 27.06
C LYS A 79 11.59 -12.69 27.45
N ASP A 80 12.65 -12.82 26.65
CA ASP A 80 13.95 -12.21 26.90
C ASP A 80 14.12 -10.83 26.22
N GLY A 81 13.04 -10.28 25.66
CA GLY A 81 13.07 -9.07 24.85
C GLY A 81 13.68 -9.25 23.46
N TYR A 82 13.52 -8.23 22.62
CA TYR A 82 14.05 -8.24 21.26
C TYR A 82 15.56 -8.04 21.25
N LYS A 83 16.26 -8.83 20.42
CA LYS A 83 17.70 -8.68 20.18
C LYS A 83 17.94 -8.52 18.68
N ILE A 84 18.33 -7.32 18.26
CA ILE A 84 18.72 -7.04 16.89
C ILE A 84 20.16 -7.52 16.69
N ILE A 85 20.34 -8.55 15.86
CA ILE A 85 21.66 -9.13 15.56
C ILE A 85 22.22 -8.51 14.28
N VAL A 86 21.34 -8.25 13.29
CA VAL A 86 21.70 -7.55 12.07
C VAL A 86 20.76 -6.37 11.85
N ASN A 87 21.34 -5.23 11.51
CA ASN A 87 20.60 -4.06 11.05
C ASN A 87 21.06 -3.72 9.64
N GLY A 88 20.12 -3.71 8.71
CA GLY A 88 20.32 -3.25 7.36
C GLY A 88 20.49 -1.74 7.36
N SER A 89 21.71 -1.28 7.07
CA SER A 89 21.99 0.13 6.79
C SER A 89 22.17 0.35 5.27
N ILE A 90 22.69 1.52 4.88
CA ILE A 90 23.02 1.84 3.48
C ILE A 90 24.00 0.82 2.89
N GLU A 91 24.75 0.09 3.72
CA GLU A 91 25.63 -1.00 3.30
C GLU A 91 24.90 -2.33 3.17
N THR A 92 25.34 -3.15 2.21
CA THR A 92 24.61 -4.37 1.83
C THR A 92 24.77 -5.49 2.86
N THR A 93 23.83 -5.65 3.78
CA THR A 93 23.83 -6.71 4.80
C THR A 93 22.89 -7.86 4.45
N ARG A 94 23.30 -9.10 4.73
CA ARG A 94 22.49 -10.31 4.48
C ARG A 94 21.49 -10.54 5.61
N ARG A 95 20.33 -11.12 5.30
CA ARG A 95 19.42 -11.70 6.31
C ARG A 95 20.15 -12.77 7.10
N ILE A 96 19.95 -12.79 8.41
CA ILE A 96 20.47 -13.84 9.28
C ILE A 96 19.35 -14.34 10.19
N VAL A 97 19.63 -15.43 10.90
CA VAL A 97 18.73 -15.95 11.93
C VAL A 97 18.61 -14.92 13.05
N GLN A 98 17.41 -14.36 13.24
CA GLN A 98 17.09 -13.46 14.36
C GLN A 98 15.92 -14.03 15.19
N PRO A 99 16.20 -14.94 16.16
CA PRO A 99 15.17 -15.76 16.80
C PRO A 99 14.02 -14.95 17.42
N SER A 100 14.33 -13.80 18.02
CA SER A 100 13.36 -12.89 18.66
C SER A 100 12.27 -12.35 17.72
N PHE A 101 12.45 -12.44 16.40
CA PHE A 101 11.51 -11.87 15.41
C PHE A 101 10.74 -12.90 14.59
N THR A 102 10.94 -14.20 14.84
CA THR A 102 10.32 -15.30 14.08
C THR A 102 8.79 -15.18 13.98
N GLY A 103 8.13 -14.75 15.07
CA GLY A 103 6.68 -14.57 15.09
C GLY A 103 6.19 -13.45 14.16
N ILE A 104 6.93 -12.34 14.11
CA ILE A 104 6.62 -11.20 13.24
C ILE A 104 6.78 -11.60 11.76
N VAL A 105 7.91 -12.22 11.42
CA VAL A 105 8.21 -12.70 10.06
C VAL A 105 7.17 -13.73 9.61
N GLY A 106 6.83 -14.67 10.50
CA GLY A 106 5.78 -15.65 10.23
C GLY A 106 4.43 -15.01 9.93
N LEU A 107 4.03 -13.98 10.69
CA LEU A 107 2.79 -13.24 10.40
C LEU A 107 2.89 -12.48 9.06
N GLN A 108 4.00 -11.79 8.81
CA GLN A 108 4.23 -11.06 7.55
C GLN A 108 4.06 -12.00 6.35
N LEU A 109 4.71 -13.16 6.38
CA LEU A 109 4.63 -14.18 5.34
C LEU A 109 3.19 -14.73 5.17
N ILE A 110 2.51 -15.08 6.26
CA ILE A 110 1.11 -15.58 6.21
C ILE A 110 0.18 -14.53 5.61
N LEU A 111 0.27 -13.27 6.05
CA LEU A 111 -0.54 -12.18 5.51
C LEU A 111 -0.23 -11.92 4.05
N SER A 112 1.03 -12.05 3.64
CA SER A 112 1.45 -11.88 2.25
C SER A 112 0.85 -12.97 1.36
N LEU A 113 1.02 -14.24 1.74
CA LEU A 113 0.43 -15.39 1.02
C LEU A 113 -1.09 -15.28 0.92
N PHE A 114 -1.74 -14.99 2.05
CA PHE A 114 -3.19 -14.88 2.11
C PHE A 114 -3.71 -13.67 1.34
N GLY A 115 -3.12 -12.49 1.52
CA GLY A 115 -3.56 -11.24 0.88
C GLY A 115 -3.46 -11.30 -0.64
N TRP A 116 -2.30 -11.72 -1.17
CA TRP A 116 -2.09 -11.85 -2.61
C TRP A 116 -2.90 -13.01 -3.22
N GLY A 117 -3.00 -14.14 -2.51
CA GLY A 117 -3.84 -15.27 -2.94
C GLY A 117 -5.34 -14.92 -2.95
N PHE A 118 -5.81 -14.20 -1.95
CA PHE A 118 -7.19 -13.72 -1.87
C PHE A 118 -7.50 -12.72 -2.99
N LEU A 119 -6.61 -11.76 -3.25
CA LEU A 119 -6.76 -10.83 -4.37
C LEU A 119 -6.86 -11.58 -5.71
N ALA A 120 -5.94 -12.51 -5.98
CA ALA A 120 -5.93 -13.32 -7.19
C ALA A 120 -7.24 -14.12 -7.35
N PHE A 121 -7.71 -14.76 -6.28
CA PHE A 121 -8.96 -15.51 -6.26
C PHE A 121 -10.17 -14.63 -6.55
N ILE A 122 -10.29 -13.48 -5.87
CA ILE A 122 -11.44 -12.59 -6.04
C ILE A 122 -11.47 -12.00 -7.45
N VAL A 123 -10.34 -11.52 -7.98
CA VAL A 123 -10.26 -11.00 -9.35
C VAL A 123 -10.69 -12.07 -10.34
N ALA A 124 -10.13 -13.28 -10.27
CA ALA A 124 -10.45 -14.36 -11.18
C ALA A 124 -11.94 -14.76 -11.15
N ASN A 125 -12.61 -14.66 -10.00
CA ASN A 125 -14.05 -14.92 -9.89
C ASN A 125 -14.92 -13.87 -10.59
N HIS A 126 -14.38 -12.69 -10.90
CA HIS A 126 -15.09 -11.63 -11.59
C HIS A 126 -14.79 -11.54 -13.10
N LEU A 127 -13.79 -12.28 -13.58
CA LEU A 127 -13.53 -12.50 -15.00
C LEU A 127 -14.40 -13.64 -15.54
N ASP A 128 -14.71 -13.63 -16.83
CA ASP A 128 -15.54 -14.67 -17.45
C ASP A 128 -14.72 -15.68 -18.26
N ASN A 129 -13.67 -15.24 -18.94
CA ASN A 129 -12.85 -16.11 -19.79
C ASN A 129 -11.82 -16.90 -18.97
N LEU A 130 -11.63 -18.20 -19.27
CA LEU A 130 -10.69 -19.05 -18.53
C LEU A 130 -9.23 -18.60 -18.69
N LEU A 131 -8.83 -18.18 -19.89
CA LEU A 131 -7.47 -17.72 -20.15
C LEU A 131 -7.16 -16.45 -19.36
N THR A 132 -8.09 -15.49 -19.32
CA THR A 132 -7.90 -14.25 -18.55
C THR A 132 -7.87 -14.51 -17.04
N LYS A 133 -8.62 -15.51 -16.54
CA LYS A 133 -8.49 -15.98 -15.15
C LYS A 133 -7.09 -16.50 -14.83
N ILE A 134 -6.56 -17.38 -15.69
CA ILE A 134 -5.20 -17.93 -15.53
C ILE A 134 -4.18 -16.78 -15.57
N LEU A 135 -4.28 -15.90 -16.57
CA LEU A 135 -3.40 -14.75 -16.72
C LEU A 135 -3.46 -13.82 -15.50
N ALA A 136 -4.66 -13.52 -14.98
CA ALA A 136 -4.81 -12.66 -13.80
C ALA A 136 -4.15 -13.29 -12.57
N VAL A 137 -4.44 -14.56 -12.29
CA VAL A 137 -3.88 -15.28 -11.13
C VAL A 137 -2.36 -15.36 -11.24
N SER A 138 -1.84 -15.82 -12.38
CA SER A 138 -0.40 -15.92 -12.61
C SER A 138 0.29 -14.56 -12.49
N THR A 139 -0.29 -13.50 -13.06
CA THR A 139 0.31 -12.16 -13.02
C THR A 139 0.31 -11.59 -11.61
N ILE A 140 -0.79 -11.66 -10.87
CA ILE A 140 -0.88 -11.16 -9.48
C ILE A 140 0.11 -11.92 -8.58
N LEU A 141 0.19 -13.25 -8.71
CA LEU A 141 1.06 -14.06 -7.86
C LEU A 141 2.54 -13.93 -8.25
N LEU A 142 2.87 -13.84 -9.54
CA LEU A 142 4.24 -13.53 -9.98
C LEU A 142 4.68 -12.13 -9.52
N PHE A 143 3.80 -11.13 -9.65
CA PHE A 143 4.04 -9.77 -9.17
C PHE A 143 4.43 -9.77 -7.69
N ALA A 144 3.71 -10.54 -6.88
CA ALA A 144 3.96 -10.68 -5.45
C ALA A 144 5.16 -11.57 -5.09
N PHE A 145 5.56 -12.49 -5.97
CA PHE A 145 6.63 -13.46 -5.73
C PHE A 145 8.04 -12.94 -6.11
N THR A 146 8.11 -11.89 -6.91
CA THR A 146 9.39 -11.26 -7.28
C THR A 146 10.06 -10.56 -6.09
N PRO A 147 11.41 -10.42 -6.09
CA PRO A 147 12.17 -9.83 -4.99
C PRO A 147 11.66 -8.46 -4.53
N GLN A 148 11.20 -7.62 -5.47
CA GLN A 148 10.63 -6.29 -5.22
C GLN A 148 9.52 -6.29 -4.15
N ILE A 149 8.77 -7.38 -4.04
CA ILE A 149 7.70 -7.56 -3.05
C ILE A 149 8.06 -8.64 -2.02
N ALA A 150 8.53 -9.81 -2.47
CA ALA A 150 8.71 -10.97 -1.60
C ALA A 150 9.82 -10.80 -0.56
N ASP A 151 10.88 -10.06 -0.87
CA ASP A 151 11.97 -9.86 0.10
C ASP A 151 11.52 -9.06 1.33
N TRP A 152 10.50 -8.21 1.19
CA TRP A 152 9.91 -7.44 2.29
C TRP A 152 9.26 -8.31 3.37
N ASP A 153 8.83 -9.55 3.05
CA ASP A 153 8.22 -10.47 4.05
C ASP A 153 9.15 -10.78 5.23
N SER A 154 10.45 -10.52 5.08
CA SER A 154 11.49 -10.79 6.07
C SER A 154 12.24 -9.53 6.55
N ILE A 155 11.81 -8.35 6.11
CA ILE A 155 12.31 -7.07 6.63
C ILE A 155 11.39 -6.64 7.77
N LEU A 156 11.98 -6.30 8.90
CA LEU A 156 11.28 -5.89 10.11
C LEU A 156 10.80 -4.43 10.02
N MET A 157 9.94 -4.20 9.04
CA MET A 157 9.49 -2.90 8.56
C MET A 157 8.00 -2.90 8.21
N SER A 158 7.37 -1.73 8.24
CA SER A 158 5.93 -1.55 8.04
C SER A 158 5.46 -1.87 6.61
N GLU A 159 6.37 -1.80 5.65
CA GLU A 159 6.12 -1.88 4.21
C GLU A 159 5.57 -3.26 3.82
N SER A 160 6.12 -4.33 4.39
CA SER A 160 5.66 -5.70 4.19
C SER A 160 4.17 -5.89 4.53
N LEU A 161 3.77 -5.40 5.70
CA LEU A 161 2.38 -5.43 6.16
C LEU A 161 1.51 -4.50 5.31
N THR A 162 2.06 -3.36 4.90
CA THR A 162 1.37 -2.40 4.04
C THR A 162 1.02 -3.03 2.70
N PHE A 163 1.94 -3.73 2.03
CA PHE A 163 1.66 -4.42 0.76
C PHE A 163 0.65 -5.54 0.92
N SER A 164 0.84 -6.39 1.93
CA SER A 164 0.04 -7.60 2.15
C SER A 164 -1.41 -7.28 2.53
N LEU A 165 -1.60 -6.36 3.48
CA LEU A 165 -2.94 -5.92 3.88
C LEU A 165 -3.61 -5.08 2.79
N PHE A 166 -2.85 -4.32 1.99
CA PHE A 166 -3.44 -3.61 0.86
C PHE A 166 -3.93 -4.56 -0.24
N ALA A 167 -3.18 -5.64 -0.55
CA ALA A 167 -3.66 -6.67 -1.48
C ALA A 167 -4.98 -7.29 -1.00
N LEU A 168 -5.07 -7.59 0.30
CA LEU A 168 -6.31 -8.06 0.93
C LEU A 168 -7.44 -7.01 0.83
N GLU A 169 -7.13 -5.74 1.07
CA GLU A 169 -8.07 -4.61 0.96
C GLU A 169 -8.60 -4.42 -0.46
N ILE A 170 -7.76 -4.52 -1.50
CA ILE A 170 -8.20 -4.50 -2.89
C ILE A 170 -9.15 -5.66 -3.15
N GLY A 171 -8.80 -6.88 -2.72
CA GLY A 171 -9.66 -8.05 -2.90
C GLY A 171 -11.03 -7.85 -2.26
N LEU A 172 -11.08 -7.31 -1.04
CA LEU A 172 -12.33 -7.01 -0.34
C LEU A 172 -13.11 -5.91 -1.06
N THR A 173 -12.44 -4.87 -1.51
CA THR A 173 -13.02 -3.76 -2.27
C THR A 173 -13.65 -4.26 -3.56
N VAL A 174 -12.93 -5.07 -4.36
CA VAL A 174 -13.47 -5.71 -5.57
C VAL A 174 -14.74 -6.48 -5.22
N LYS A 175 -14.69 -7.36 -4.21
CA LYS A 175 -15.85 -8.17 -3.79
C LYS A 175 -17.05 -7.31 -3.39
N ILE A 176 -16.83 -6.30 -2.55
CA ILE A 176 -17.88 -5.40 -2.03
C ILE A 176 -18.49 -4.59 -3.17
N VAL A 177 -17.66 -3.99 -4.04
CA VAL A 177 -18.12 -3.18 -5.17
C VAL A 177 -18.98 -4.03 -6.10
N PHE A 178 -18.54 -5.21 -6.50
CA PHE A 178 -19.35 -6.10 -7.33
C PHE A 178 -20.67 -6.50 -6.68
N MET A 179 -20.70 -6.75 -5.36
CA MET A 179 -21.95 -7.03 -4.65
C MET A 179 -22.91 -5.84 -4.67
N ILE A 180 -22.40 -4.61 -4.48
CA ILE A 180 -23.19 -3.38 -4.52
C ILE A 180 -23.77 -3.12 -5.92
N PHE A 181 -22.96 -3.31 -6.97
CA PHE A 181 -23.39 -3.05 -8.35
C PHE A 181 -24.28 -4.15 -8.95
N ASN A 182 -24.10 -5.42 -8.55
CA ASN A 182 -24.87 -6.52 -9.12
C ASN A 182 -26.23 -6.72 -8.43
N ASN A 183 -26.33 -6.58 -7.10
CA ASN A 183 -27.59 -6.79 -6.38
C ASN A 183 -27.57 -6.22 -4.94
N GLN A 184 -28.36 -5.17 -4.69
CA GLN A 184 -28.39 -4.44 -3.43
C GLN A 184 -28.79 -5.27 -2.19
N ASN A 185 -29.46 -6.41 -2.35
CA ASN A 185 -29.99 -7.21 -1.25
C ASN A 185 -29.03 -8.27 -0.70
N HIS A 186 -27.81 -8.39 -1.23
CA HIS A 186 -26.84 -9.34 -0.67
C HIS A 186 -26.34 -8.87 0.70
N ASN A 187 -26.17 -9.81 1.63
CA ASN A 187 -25.60 -9.53 2.94
C ASN A 187 -24.09 -9.22 2.81
N ILE A 188 -23.76 -7.94 2.60
CA ILE A 188 -22.37 -7.44 2.53
C ILE A 188 -21.74 -7.23 3.91
N LYS A 189 -22.50 -7.38 5.01
CA LYS A 189 -22.06 -6.95 6.35
C LYS A 189 -20.76 -7.62 6.80
N ILE A 190 -20.59 -8.91 6.53
CA ILE A 190 -19.36 -9.63 6.94
C ILE A 190 -18.13 -9.12 6.18
N TYR A 191 -18.26 -8.83 4.89
CA TYR A 191 -17.18 -8.25 4.09
C TYR A 191 -16.89 -6.82 4.49
N LEU A 192 -17.91 -6.03 4.84
CA LEU A 192 -17.73 -4.68 5.37
C LEU A 192 -17.02 -4.69 6.73
N LEU A 193 -17.42 -5.59 7.64
CA LEU A 193 -16.77 -5.71 8.94
C LEU A 193 -15.31 -6.12 8.79
N PHE A 194 -15.04 -7.15 7.99
CA PHE A 194 -13.67 -7.61 7.75
C PHE A 194 -12.84 -6.54 7.02
N GLY A 195 -13.42 -5.87 6.02
CA GLY A 195 -12.79 -4.73 5.34
C GLY A 195 -12.49 -3.57 6.27
N ALA A 196 -13.38 -3.25 7.21
CA ALA A 196 -13.15 -2.21 8.22
C ALA A 196 -11.98 -2.58 9.16
N ILE A 197 -11.90 -3.84 9.60
CA ILE A 197 -10.78 -4.31 10.44
C ILE A 197 -9.46 -4.23 9.67
N VAL A 198 -9.42 -4.74 8.43
CA VAL A 198 -8.21 -4.71 7.58
C VAL A 198 -7.79 -3.26 7.30
N HIS A 199 -8.74 -2.39 6.92
CA HIS A 199 -8.46 -0.99 6.64
C HIS A 199 -7.98 -0.22 7.88
N PHE A 200 -8.57 -0.48 9.05
CA PHE A 200 -8.10 0.11 10.32
C PHE A 200 -6.64 -0.26 10.57
N ILE A 201 -6.32 -1.56 10.55
CA ILE A 201 -4.96 -2.05 10.80
C ILE A 201 -4.01 -1.46 9.77
N TRP A 202 -4.39 -1.48 8.49
CA TRP A 202 -3.56 -0.98 7.39
C TRP A 202 -3.32 0.53 7.46
N THR A 203 -4.33 1.33 7.81
CA THR A 203 -4.20 2.79 7.91
C THR A 203 -3.16 3.19 8.97
N PHE A 204 -3.15 2.48 10.11
CA PHE A 204 -2.19 2.73 11.19
C PHE A 204 -0.87 1.96 11.03
N LEU A 205 -0.45 1.65 9.80
CA LEU A 205 0.92 1.21 9.51
C LEU A 205 1.80 2.35 8.98
N ARG A 206 1.24 3.29 8.22
CA ARG A 206 1.96 4.43 7.63
C ARG A 206 1.08 5.67 7.59
N ASP A 207 1.64 6.84 7.88
CA ASP A 207 0.86 8.09 7.89
C ASP A 207 0.26 8.42 6.51
N THR A 208 0.92 8.01 5.42
CA THR A 208 0.42 8.20 4.05
C THR A 208 -0.88 7.43 3.77
N ASN A 209 -1.12 6.33 4.48
CA ASN A 209 -2.32 5.50 4.28
C ASN A 209 -3.59 6.23 4.71
N LEU A 210 -3.47 7.19 5.64
CA LEU A 210 -4.57 8.05 6.09
C LEU A 210 -5.25 8.81 4.93
N PHE A 211 -4.47 9.22 3.93
CA PHE A 211 -5.00 9.93 2.78
C PHE A 211 -5.89 9.04 1.90
N VAL A 212 -5.69 7.71 1.92
CA VAL A 212 -6.60 6.76 1.25
C VAL A 212 -7.94 6.69 1.98
N SER A 213 -7.96 6.82 3.30
CA SER A 213 -9.22 6.91 4.07
C SER A 213 -10.03 8.16 3.66
N LEU A 214 -9.37 9.32 3.53
CA LEU A 214 -10.00 10.56 3.06
C LEU A 214 -10.52 10.44 1.62
N LEU A 215 -9.71 9.88 0.72
CA LEU A 215 -10.11 9.65 -0.67
C LEU A 215 -11.34 8.73 -0.73
N THR A 216 -11.31 7.63 0.00
CA THR A 216 -12.40 6.64 0.01
C THR A 216 -13.67 7.24 0.60
N PHE A 217 -13.56 8.00 1.69
CA PHE A 217 -14.66 8.82 2.22
C PHE A 217 -15.26 9.71 1.14
N SER A 218 -14.41 10.47 0.43
CA SER A 218 -14.85 11.43 -0.60
C SER A 218 -15.55 10.72 -1.77
N MET A 219 -15.00 9.61 -2.27
CA MET A 219 -15.60 8.83 -3.34
C MET A 219 -16.95 8.23 -2.94
N ILE A 220 -17.08 7.73 -1.70
CA ILE A 220 -18.35 7.20 -1.20
C ILE A 220 -19.37 8.32 -1.01
N ALA A 221 -18.97 9.47 -0.49
CA ALA A 221 -19.84 10.65 -0.38
C ALA A 221 -20.37 11.07 -1.76
N LEU A 222 -19.52 11.04 -2.78
CA LEU A 222 -19.94 11.33 -4.16
C LEU A 222 -20.98 10.33 -4.69
N ILE A 223 -20.84 9.03 -4.37
CA ILE A 223 -21.82 8.01 -4.75
C ILE A 223 -23.19 8.27 -4.11
N LEU A 224 -23.24 8.83 -2.90
CA LEU A 224 -24.49 9.14 -2.20
C LEU A 224 -25.29 10.28 -2.84
N PHE A 225 -24.72 11.07 -3.76
CA PHE A 225 -25.52 12.00 -4.58
C PHE A 225 -26.46 11.27 -5.56
N SER A 226 -26.15 10.00 -5.89
CA SER A 226 -27.05 9.19 -6.70
C SER A 226 -28.29 8.78 -5.90
N ALA A 227 -29.46 9.06 -6.46
CA ALA A 227 -30.75 8.67 -5.89
C ALA A 227 -30.86 7.15 -5.63
N HIS A 228 -30.10 6.36 -6.37
CA HIS A 228 -30.04 4.90 -6.26
C HIS A 228 -29.33 4.42 -4.98
N TYR A 229 -28.31 5.15 -4.50
CA TYR A 229 -27.47 4.73 -3.37
C TYR A 229 -27.73 5.50 -2.07
N ARG A 230 -28.34 6.70 -2.15
CA ARG A 230 -28.58 7.59 -1.00
C ARG A 230 -29.42 7.02 0.15
N LYS A 231 -30.12 5.89 -0.04
CA LYS A 231 -30.92 5.22 1.00
C LYS A 231 -30.25 3.98 1.58
N ASN A 232 -29.08 3.58 1.07
CA ASN A 232 -28.41 2.36 1.52
C ASN A 232 -27.68 2.62 2.84
N LYS A 233 -28.20 2.05 3.94
CA LYS A 233 -27.64 2.21 5.30
C LYS A 233 -26.20 1.70 5.39
N ASN A 234 -25.86 0.63 4.68
CA ASN A 234 -24.51 0.07 4.71
C ASN A 234 -23.49 1.06 4.15
N ILE A 235 -23.83 1.78 3.07
CA ILE A 235 -22.94 2.80 2.49
C ILE A 235 -22.71 3.96 3.47
N HIS A 236 -23.73 4.37 4.22
CA HIS A 236 -23.60 5.39 5.26
C HIS A 236 -22.72 4.91 6.42
N SER A 237 -22.88 3.67 6.88
CA SER A 237 -22.01 3.11 7.92
C SER A 237 -20.55 3.09 7.50
N VAL A 238 -20.28 2.72 6.23
CA VAL A 238 -18.92 2.75 5.68
C VAL A 238 -18.39 4.18 5.61
N LEU A 239 -19.20 5.15 5.15
CA LEU A 239 -18.81 6.56 5.13
C LEU A 239 -18.45 7.08 6.52
N ILE A 240 -19.29 6.81 7.53
CA ILE A 240 -19.03 7.20 8.93
C ILE A 240 -17.75 6.57 9.44
N PHE A 241 -17.51 5.28 9.14
CA PHE A 241 -16.29 4.58 9.50
C PHE A 241 -15.06 5.28 8.92
N PHE A 242 -15.01 5.56 7.60
CA PHE A 242 -13.86 6.24 6.99
C PHE A 242 -13.67 7.66 7.54
N GLY A 243 -14.76 8.39 7.81
CA GLY A 243 -14.70 9.71 8.46
C GLY A 243 -14.11 9.65 9.87
N PHE A 244 -14.48 8.62 10.65
CA PHE A 244 -13.91 8.35 11.96
C PHE A 244 -12.42 8.03 11.88
N ILE A 245 -12.01 7.09 11.00
CA ILE A 245 -10.59 6.73 10.81
C ILE A 245 -9.77 7.94 10.40
N PHE A 246 -10.27 8.73 9.45
CA PHE A 246 -9.57 9.93 9.00
C PHE A 246 -9.38 10.94 10.13
N THR A 247 -10.44 11.20 10.89
CA THR A 247 -10.40 12.13 12.04
C THR A 247 -9.45 11.64 13.12
N LEU A 248 -9.51 10.35 13.46
CA LEU A 248 -8.61 9.74 14.44
C LEU A 248 -7.15 9.81 13.96
N GLY A 249 -6.88 9.49 12.71
CA GLY A 249 -5.54 9.59 12.12
C GLY A 249 -5.00 11.02 12.14
N LEU A 250 -5.81 12.02 11.82
CA LEU A 250 -5.40 13.43 11.91
C LEU A 250 -5.06 13.85 13.34
N ILE A 251 -5.93 13.54 14.31
CA ILE A 251 -5.70 13.85 15.73
C ILE A 251 -4.42 13.18 16.23
N THR A 252 -4.20 11.92 15.86
CA THR A 252 -3.01 11.19 16.31
C THR A 252 -1.74 11.71 15.64
N ALA A 253 -1.78 12.02 14.34
CA ALA A 253 -0.65 12.58 13.61
C ALA A 253 -0.27 13.99 14.13
N SER A 254 -1.25 14.85 14.38
CA SER A 254 -1.01 16.23 14.85
C SER A 254 -0.39 16.30 16.24
N ASN A 255 -0.63 15.29 17.06
CA ASN A 255 -0.07 15.17 18.41
C ASN A 255 1.19 14.30 18.47
N SER A 256 1.75 13.92 17.32
CA SER A 256 2.91 13.03 17.24
C SER A 256 4.17 13.74 16.76
N THR A 257 5.32 13.15 17.07
CA THR A 257 6.63 13.60 16.56
C THR A 257 7.03 12.89 15.26
N ARG A 258 6.14 12.09 14.66
CA ARG A 258 6.47 11.18 13.55
C ARG A 258 6.98 11.88 12.30
N SER A 259 6.43 13.05 12.00
CA SER A 259 6.77 13.85 10.82
C SER A 259 8.03 14.70 11.00
N GLN A 260 8.61 14.76 12.20
CA GLN A 260 9.73 15.67 12.47
C GLN A 260 10.96 15.34 11.63
N VAL A 261 11.27 14.06 11.43
CA VAL A 261 12.44 13.65 10.63
C VAL A 261 12.27 14.08 9.17
N GLN A 262 11.10 13.87 8.59
CA GLN A 262 10.78 14.26 7.21
C GLN A 262 10.82 15.78 7.06
N LEU A 263 10.27 16.52 8.04
CA LEU A 263 10.36 17.97 8.07
C LEU A 263 11.81 18.45 8.15
N ILE A 264 12.66 17.82 8.97
CA ILE A 264 14.07 18.19 9.09
C ILE A 264 14.75 18.06 7.73
N ASN A 265 14.60 16.91 7.06
CA ASN A 265 15.18 16.66 5.75
C ASN A 265 14.69 17.70 4.72
N LEU A 266 13.37 17.94 4.66
CA LEU A 266 12.80 18.89 3.72
C LEU A 266 13.31 20.33 3.94
N TYR A 267 13.42 20.77 5.19
CA TYR A 267 13.95 22.09 5.48
C TYR A 267 15.42 22.18 5.12
N GLN A 268 16.24 21.22 5.53
CA GLN A 268 17.68 21.23 5.33
C GLN A 268 18.07 21.09 3.86
N ASP A 269 17.41 20.21 3.12
CA ASP A 269 17.81 19.85 1.76
C ASP A 269 17.18 20.76 0.69
N ASP A 270 15.98 21.29 0.94
CA ASP A 270 15.17 21.96 -0.09
C ASP A 270 14.84 23.42 0.24
N LEU A 271 14.36 23.70 1.45
CA LEU A 271 13.85 25.04 1.78
C LEU A 271 14.96 26.03 2.16
N LEU A 272 15.79 25.68 3.15
CA LEU A 272 16.81 26.57 3.70
C LEU A 272 17.94 26.93 2.70
N PRO A 273 18.41 26.03 1.81
CA PRO A 273 19.45 26.36 0.84
C PRO A 273 19.03 27.41 -0.19
N ASN A 274 17.72 27.60 -0.42
CA ASN A 274 17.22 28.57 -1.37
C ASN A 274 16.90 29.91 -0.68
N ALA A 275 17.63 30.97 -1.03
CA ALA A 275 17.50 32.28 -0.40
C ALA A 275 16.06 32.84 -0.42
N ILE A 276 15.32 32.67 -1.52
CA ILE A 276 13.94 33.19 -1.61
C ILE A 276 13.03 32.43 -0.65
N ARG A 277 13.13 31.10 -0.62
CA ARG A 277 12.31 30.26 0.29
C ARG A 277 12.64 30.52 1.75
N PHE A 278 13.93 30.69 2.04
CA PHE A 278 14.43 31.03 3.37
C PHE A 278 13.87 32.36 3.88
N GLU A 279 13.90 33.42 3.07
CA GLU A 279 13.33 34.71 3.45
C GLU A 279 11.81 34.64 3.62
N THR A 280 11.07 33.91 2.77
CA THR A 280 9.64 33.68 3.01
C THR A 280 9.40 32.98 4.35
N LEU A 281 10.20 31.98 4.71
CA LEU A 281 10.03 31.29 5.99
C LEU A 281 10.30 32.22 7.18
N LYS A 282 11.26 33.14 7.08
CA LYS A 282 11.46 34.20 8.07
C LYS A 282 10.25 35.12 8.20
N GLU A 283 9.64 35.52 7.07
CA GLU A 283 8.38 36.30 7.08
C GLU A 283 7.22 35.53 7.74
N LEU A 284 7.26 34.19 7.71
CA LEU A 284 6.33 33.32 8.42
C LEU A 284 6.71 33.09 9.89
N GLY A 285 7.72 33.80 10.40
CA GLY A 285 8.15 33.79 11.79
C GLY A 285 9.21 32.73 12.13
N MET A 286 9.91 32.17 11.16
CA MET A 286 11.03 31.26 11.39
C MET A 286 12.25 32.03 11.97
N PRO A 287 12.78 31.64 13.15
CA PRO A 287 14.02 32.20 13.70
C PRO A 287 15.25 31.82 12.86
N ASP A 288 16.41 32.41 13.19
CA ASP A 288 17.68 31.99 12.59
C ASP A 288 17.98 30.51 12.96
N PRO A 289 18.23 29.62 11.98
CA PRO A 289 18.50 28.20 12.21
C PRO A 289 19.63 27.89 13.20
N ASN A 290 20.55 28.84 13.43
CA ASN A 290 21.68 28.67 14.32
C ASN A 290 21.37 29.02 15.78
N THR A 291 20.15 29.42 16.11
CA THR A 291 19.77 29.82 17.47
C THR A 291 18.94 28.75 18.19
N PRO A 292 18.98 28.70 19.54
CA PRO A 292 18.15 27.76 20.30
C PRO A 292 16.65 27.93 20.05
N GLU A 293 16.20 29.15 19.77
CA GLU A 293 14.80 29.47 19.49
C GLU A 293 14.29 28.71 18.24
N TYR A 294 15.15 28.45 17.25
CA TYR A 294 14.78 27.69 16.07
C TYR A 294 14.34 26.27 16.42
N GLN A 295 14.99 25.59 17.36
CA GLN A 295 14.63 24.20 17.71
C GLN A 295 13.23 24.13 18.35
N THR A 296 12.94 25.07 19.26
CA THR A 296 11.60 25.18 19.86
C THR A 296 10.57 25.54 18.81
N TRP A 297 10.86 26.54 17.97
CA TRP A 297 9.96 26.93 16.89
C TRP A 297 9.70 25.77 15.92
N PHE A 298 10.74 25.05 15.52
CA PHE A 298 10.68 23.99 14.52
C PHE A 298 9.76 22.86 14.99
N SER A 299 9.96 22.39 16.22
CA SER A 299 9.14 21.31 16.80
C SER A 299 7.65 21.66 16.90
N GLN A 300 7.30 22.95 17.02
CA GLN A 300 5.93 23.41 17.23
C GLN A 300 5.26 23.97 15.97
N ASN A 301 6.02 24.57 15.05
CA ASN A 301 5.49 25.42 13.97
C ASN A 301 5.94 25.00 12.57
N ALA A 302 7.00 24.19 12.40
CA ALA A 302 7.57 23.92 11.08
C ALA A 302 6.55 23.33 10.09
N GLY A 303 5.70 22.41 10.52
CA GLY A 303 4.65 21.83 9.67
C GLY A 303 3.61 22.86 9.23
N LYS A 304 3.19 23.75 10.13
CA LYS A 304 2.24 24.83 9.81
C LYS A 304 2.86 25.87 8.87
N ALA A 305 4.10 26.28 9.15
CA ALA A 305 4.85 27.21 8.31
C ALA A 305 5.07 26.64 6.90
N LEU A 306 5.36 25.34 6.79
CA LEU A 306 5.47 24.64 5.51
C LEU A 306 4.17 24.69 4.70
N ILE A 307 3.03 24.38 5.33
CA ILE A 307 1.72 24.46 4.67
C ILE A 307 1.43 25.90 4.20
N GLN A 308 1.68 26.89 5.06
CA GLN A 308 1.49 28.30 4.71
C GLN A 308 2.41 28.74 3.55
N PHE A 309 3.66 28.29 3.57
CA PHE A 309 4.62 28.50 2.50
C PHE A 309 4.11 27.92 1.17
N MET A 310 3.66 26.67 1.15
CA MET A 310 3.12 26.03 -0.06
C MET A 310 1.87 26.73 -0.60
N ILE A 311 1.00 27.25 0.28
CA ILE A 311 -0.19 28.01 -0.12
C ILE A 311 0.19 29.37 -0.71
N LYS A 312 1.15 30.08 -0.11
CA LYS A 312 1.65 31.37 -0.63
C LYS A 312 2.42 31.21 -1.95
N HIS A 313 3.06 30.06 -2.14
CA HIS A 313 3.87 29.76 -3.32
C HIS A 313 3.36 28.48 -4.02
N PRO A 314 2.17 28.51 -4.65
CA PRO A 314 1.57 27.30 -5.25
C PRO A 314 2.39 26.71 -6.39
N GLY A 315 3.31 27.49 -6.99
CA GLY A 315 4.28 26.98 -7.96
C GLY A 315 5.29 25.99 -7.35
N TYR A 316 5.64 26.12 -6.06
CA TYR A 316 6.57 25.20 -5.39
C TYR A 316 6.08 23.75 -5.39
N PRO A 317 4.90 23.40 -4.83
CA PRO A 317 4.47 22.02 -4.80
C PRO A 317 4.27 21.44 -6.22
N ILE A 318 3.85 22.25 -7.19
CA ILE A 318 3.71 21.82 -8.59
C ILE A 318 5.09 21.45 -9.17
N ILE A 319 6.07 22.35 -9.06
CA ILE A 319 7.42 22.13 -9.58
C ILE A 319 8.07 20.93 -8.90
N LYS A 320 7.96 20.83 -7.56
CA LYS A 320 8.53 19.72 -6.79
C LYS A 320 7.92 18.38 -7.18
N VAL A 321 6.59 18.30 -7.31
CA VAL A 321 5.94 17.09 -7.81
C VAL A 321 6.45 16.75 -9.20
N LEU A 322 6.49 17.69 -10.14
CA LEU A 322 6.94 17.42 -11.51
C LEU A 322 8.42 17.01 -11.59
N SER A 323 9.30 17.62 -10.80
CA SER A 323 10.74 17.32 -10.79
C SER A 323 11.03 15.95 -10.19
N ASP A 324 10.36 15.64 -9.08
CA ASP A 324 10.69 14.48 -8.26
C ASP A 324 9.86 13.24 -8.65
N PHE A 325 8.80 13.43 -9.45
CA PHE A 325 7.92 12.35 -9.91
C PHE A 325 8.67 11.24 -10.65
N PRO A 326 9.54 11.49 -11.65
CA PRO A 326 10.29 10.41 -12.29
C PRO A 326 11.20 9.66 -11.31
N PHE A 327 11.84 10.38 -10.38
CA PHE A 327 12.73 9.77 -9.39
C PHE A 327 11.97 8.85 -8.44
N ALA A 328 10.74 9.20 -8.07
CA ALA A 328 9.88 8.38 -7.22
C ALA A 328 9.59 6.98 -7.81
N PHE A 329 9.67 6.81 -9.14
CA PHE A 329 9.48 5.52 -9.83
C PHE A 329 10.74 4.67 -9.94
N THR A 330 11.91 5.21 -9.64
CA THR A 330 13.14 4.41 -9.61
C THR A 330 13.09 3.44 -8.44
N GLU A 331 13.68 2.26 -8.54
CA GLU A 331 13.83 1.43 -7.34
C GLU A 331 15.05 1.93 -6.56
N ILE A 332 14.99 1.90 -5.24
CA ILE A 332 16.23 1.84 -4.48
C ILE A 332 16.85 0.52 -4.90
N LYS A 333 18.07 0.54 -5.45
CA LYS A 333 18.91 -0.66 -5.54
C LYS A 333 18.95 -1.25 -4.14
N GLN A 334 18.09 -2.23 -3.87
CA GLN A 334 17.77 -2.63 -2.51
C GLN A 334 19.06 -3.09 -1.85
N THR A 335 19.64 -2.23 -1.00
CA THR A 335 20.95 -2.51 -0.40
C THR A 335 20.86 -3.77 0.46
N TYR A 336 19.67 -4.08 0.96
CA TYR A 336 19.42 -5.16 1.90
C TYR A 336 19.48 -6.58 1.34
N PHE A 337 19.67 -6.78 0.02
CA PHE A 337 19.57 -8.13 -0.55
C PHE A 337 20.64 -8.52 -1.56
N LYS A 338 21.64 -9.24 -1.03
CA LYS A 338 22.27 -10.33 -1.76
C LYS A 338 21.80 -11.64 -1.13
N ALA A 339 21.09 -12.47 -1.90
CA ALA A 339 20.85 -13.87 -1.55
C ALA A 339 21.59 -14.75 -2.56
N PRO A 340 22.95 -14.79 -2.51
CA PRO A 340 23.75 -15.61 -3.42
C PRO A 340 23.41 -17.09 -3.35
N GLU A 341 22.88 -17.57 -2.23
CA GLU A 341 22.34 -18.92 -2.04
C GLU A 341 21.15 -19.24 -2.97
N LEU A 342 20.45 -18.20 -3.45
CA LEU A 342 19.36 -18.34 -4.41
C LEU A 342 19.85 -18.17 -5.86
N ASN A 343 21.15 -18.01 -6.13
CA ASN A 343 21.65 -17.96 -7.50
C ASN A 343 21.64 -19.37 -8.13
N PRO A 344 21.21 -19.53 -9.40
CA PRO A 344 20.84 -18.48 -10.37
C PRO A 344 19.35 -18.06 -10.31
N THR A 345 18.51 -18.73 -9.53
CA THR A 345 17.06 -18.47 -9.41
C THR A 345 16.75 -17.00 -9.12
N ARG A 346 17.52 -16.34 -8.26
CA ARG A 346 17.34 -14.92 -7.93
C ARG A 346 17.50 -14.00 -9.14
N GLU A 347 18.48 -14.24 -10.01
CA GLU A 347 18.68 -13.41 -11.20
C GLU A 347 17.51 -13.54 -12.18
N ILE A 348 16.99 -14.76 -12.35
CA ILE A 348 15.79 -15.02 -13.14
C ILE A 348 14.60 -14.25 -12.55
N LEU A 349 14.41 -14.33 -11.23
CA LEU A 349 13.33 -13.63 -10.54
C LEU A 349 13.48 -12.11 -10.57
N MET A 350 14.70 -11.58 -10.51
CA MET A 350 14.97 -10.15 -10.72
C MET A 350 14.61 -9.73 -12.13
N ASN A 351 14.94 -10.51 -13.17
CA ASN A 351 14.57 -10.19 -14.55
C ASN A 351 13.06 -10.17 -14.76
N ILE A 352 12.34 -11.16 -14.20
CA ILE A 352 10.87 -11.17 -14.18
C ILE A 352 10.34 -9.96 -13.40
N GLY A 353 10.95 -9.68 -12.24
CA GLY A 353 10.65 -8.54 -11.39
C GLY A 353 10.76 -7.20 -12.12
N ASN A 354 11.86 -6.97 -12.83
CA ASN A 354 12.10 -5.73 -13.58
C ASN A 354 11.07 -5.50 -14.68
N ALA A 355 10.54 -6.57 -15.28
CA ALA A 355 9.44 -6.48 -16.24
C ALA A 355 8.11 -6.11 -15.55
N LEU A 356 7.80 -6.73 -14.41
CA LEU A 356 6.56 -6.49 -13.67
C LEU A 356 6.56 -5.16 -12.89
N HIS A 357 7.73 -4.71 -12.46
CA HIS A 357 7.98 -3.59 -11.57
C HIS A 357 8.85 -2.52 -12.24
N SER A 358 8.48 -2.09 -13.44
CA SER A 358 9.28 -1.15 -14.22
C SER A 358 9.66 0.11 -13.42
N GLU A 359 10.96 0.46 -13.46
CA GLU A 359 11.59 1.57 -12.73
C GLU A 359 11.54 2.90 -13.50
N ASN A 360 10.40 3.19 -14.13
CA ASN A 360 10.18 4.42 -14.88
C ASN A 360 8.70 4.82 -14.78
N THR A 361 8.33 5.93 -15.44
CA THR A 361 6.96 6.49 -15.38
C THR A 361 5.94 5.77 -16.27
N THR A 362 6.33 4.72 -17.01
CA THR A 362 5.42 3.95 -17.89
C THR A 362 4.21 3.38 -17.15
N PRO A 363 4.33 2.78 -15.95
CA PRO A 363 3.17 2.28 -15.21
C PRO A 363 2.14 3.35 -14.93
N PHE A 364 2.54 4.60 -14.66
CA PHE A 364 1.59 5.71 -14.48
C PHE A 364 0.84 6.03 -15.77
N LEU A 365 1.57 6.22 -16.88
CA LEU A 365 0.97 6.56 -18.17
C LEU A 365 0.05 5.46 -18.68
N ALA A 366 0.48 4.20 -18.58
CA ALA A 366 -0.33 3.04 -18.95
C ALA A 366 -1.59 2.95 -18.08
N SER A 367 -1.45 3.17 -16.76
CA SER A 367 -2.59 3.20 -15.85
C SER A 367 -3.61 4.28 -16.20
N LEU A 368 -3.14 5.47 -16.60
CA LEU A 368 -4.00 6.56 -17.04
C LEU A 368 -4.77 6.21 -18.32
N VAL A 369 -4.08 5.63 -19.32
CA VAL A 369 -4.71 5.19 -20.59
C VAL A 369 -5.78 4.11 -20.33
N LEU A 370 -5.44 3.11 -19.51
CA LEU A 370 -6.37 2.05 -19.11
C LEU A 370 -7.59 2.63 -18.39
N LEU A 371 -7.39 3.57 -17.45
CA LEU A 371 -8.48 4.24 -16.74
C LEU A 371 -9.43 4.97 -17.69
N ILE A 372 -8.89 5.72 -18.67
CA ILE A 372 -9.70 6.36 -19.73
C ILE A 372 -10.51 5.31 -20.50
N GLY A 373 -9.90 4.16 -20.82
CA GLY A 373 -10.59 3.02 -21.44
C GLY A 373 -11.77 2.51 -20.61
N PHE A 374 -11.60 2.33 -19.30
CA PHE A 374 -12.70 1.92 -18.41
C PHE A 374 -13.80 2.97 -18.28
N ILE A 375 -13.44 4.25 -18.20
CA ILE A 375 -14.40 5.35 -18.20
C ILE A 375 -15.22 5.32 -19.51
N HIS A 376 -14.58 5.08 -20.65
CA HIS A 376 -15.28 4.90 -21.92
C HIS A 376 -16.26 3.71 -21.89
N LEU A 377 -15.82 2.54 -21.42
CA LEU A 377 -16.66 1.34 -21.30
C LEU A 377 -17.81 1.53 -20.28
N PHE A 378 -17.60 2.35 -19.25
CA PHE A 378 -18.63 2.77 -18.31
C PHE A 378 -19.73 3.56 -19.01
N TYR A 379 -19.38 4.56 -19.83
CA TYR A 379 -20.34 5.36 -20.60
C TYR A 379 -21.10 4.52 -21.64
N LYS A 380 -20.45 3.50 -22.20
CA LYS A 380 -21.09 2.53 -23.11
C LYS A 380 -22.00 1.52 -22.40
N ASN A 381 -22.11 1.57 -21.07
CA ASN A 381 -22.91 0.65 -20.25
C ASN A 381 -22.60 -0.83 -20.49
N ILE A 382 -21.34 -1.16 -20.80
CA ILE A 382 -20.91 -2.56 -20.95
C ILE A 382 -21.07 -3.30 -19.62
N PRO A 383 -21.52 -4.58 -19.60
CA PRO A 383 -21.64 -5.35 -18.38
C PRO A 383 -20.34 -5.33 -17.55
N LYS A 384 -20.46 -5.25 -16.23
CA LYS A 384 -19.34 -5.17 -15.25
C LYS A 384 -18.41 -3.96 -15.37
N SER A 385 -18.47 -3.18 -16.44
CA SER A 385 -17.56 -2.03 -16.64
C SER A 385 -17.72 -0.97 -15.56
N LYS A 386 -18.92 -0.81 -14.99
CA LYS A 386 -19.16 0.15 -13.89
C LYS A 386 -18.40 -0.17 -12.62
N ALA A 387 -18.43 -1.43 -12.22
CA ALA A 387 -17.68 -1.89 -11.05
C ALA A 387 -16.17 -1.73 -11.30
N TRP A 388 -15.67 -2.18 -12.46
CA TRP A 388 -14.26 -2.07 -12.79
C TRP A 388 -13.77 -0.63 -12.96
N ALA A 389 -14.56 0.26 -13.57
CA ALA A 389 -14.22 1.68 -13.69
C ALA A 389 -14.13 2.36 -12.32
N TRP A 390 -15.04 2.01 -11.39
CA TRP A 390 -14.99 2.52 -10.03
C TRP A 390 -13.74 2.02 -9.28
N ILE A 391 -13.45 0.72 -9.33
CA ILE A 391 -12.26 0.12 -8.69
C ILE A 391 -10.98 0.70 -9.29
N GLY A 392 -10.94 0.88 -10.61
CA GLY A 392 -9.82 1.50 -11.31
C GLY A 392 -9.63 2.95 -10.86
N LEU A 393 -10.68 3.77 -10.89
CA LEU A 393 -10.58 5.14 -10.41
C LEU A 393 -10.10 5.20 -8.95
N TRP A 394 -10.64 4.36 -8.08
CA TRP A 394 -10.23 4.27 -6.69
C TRP A 394 -8.75 3.92 -6.55
N LEU A 395 -8.27 2.86 -7.22
CA LEU A 395 -6.88 2.40 -7.11
C LEU A 395 -5.89 3.43 -7.68
N PHE A 396 -6.23 4.06 -8.81
CA PHE A 396 -5.41 5.11 -9.43
C PHE A 396 -5.30 6.34 -8.52
N LEU A 397 -6.43 6.76 -7.91
CA LEU A 397 -6.42 7.87 -6.97
C LEU A 397 -5.73 7.51 -5.65
N CYS A 398 -5.80 6.25 -5.18
CA CYS A 398 -5.05 5.79 -4.01
C CYS A 398 -3.54 5.88 -4.24
N ALA A 399 -3.07 5.45 -5.41
CA ALA A 399 -1.68 5.60 -5.82
C ALA A 399 -1.27 7.08 -5.85
N SER A 400 -2.11 7.94 -6.45
CA SER A 400 -1.83 9.37 -6.58
C SER A 400 -1.79 10.09 -5.22
N ILE A 401 -2.79 9.86 -4.36
CA ILE A 401 -2.94 10.56 -3.07
C ILE A 401 -1.92 10.10 -2.03
N THR A 402 -1.31 8.93 -2.20
CA THR A 402 -0.19 8.49 -1.35
C THR A 402 1.15 8.98 -1.90
N LEU A 403 1.29 9.10 -3.22
CA LEU A 403 2.52 9.57 -3.86
C LEU A 403 2.76 11.06 -3.63
N ILE A 404 1.74 11.90 -3.82
CA ILE A 404 1.90 13.37 -3.76
C ILE A 404 2.40 13.83 -2.38
N PRO A 405 1.79 13.45 -1.25
CA PRO A 405 2.30 13.81 0.07
C PRO A 405 3.68 13.23 0.35
N THR A 406 4.03 12.08 -0.23
CA THR A 406 5.36 11.50 -0.11
C THR A 406 6.41 12.36 -0.80
N ILE A 407 6.13 12.81 -2.04
CA ILE A 407 7.02 13.72 -2.77
C ILE A 407 7.14 15.06 -2.06
N LEU A 408 6.03 15.63 -1.60
CA LEU A 408 6.04 16.94 -0.94
C LEU A 408 6.64 16.89 0.47
N GLY A 409 6.57 15.74 1.13
CA GLY A 409 6.96 15.56 2.52
C GLY A 409 8.39 15.08 2.71
N ASP A 410 9.03 14.49 1.71
CA ASP A 410 10.34 13.86 1.87
C ASP A 410 11.30 14.17 0.72
N THR A 411 12.54 14.49 1.07
CA THR A 411 13.66 14.70 0.14
C THR A 411 14.62 13.51 0.16
N TRP A 412 14.58 12.70 1.21
CA TRP A 412 15.55 11.63 1.44
C TRP A 412 14.92 10.28 1.14
N ALA A 413 15.63 9.43 0.39
CA ALA A 413 15.14 8.10 0.01
C ALA A 413 13.71 8.12 -0.59
N LEU A 414 13.38 9.16 -1.37
CA LEU A 414 12.03 9.39 -1.90
C LEU A 414 11.44 8.15 -2.58
N ASN A 415 12.23 7.47 -3.39
CA ASN A 415 11.86 6.21 -4.04
C ASN A 415 11.48 5.09 -3.07
N ARG A 416 12.12 4.97 -1.89
CA ARG A 416 11.69 4.04 -0.82
C ARG A 416 10.30 4.37 -0.34
N HIS A 417 10.09 5.64 -0.01
CA HIS A 417 8.87 6.08 0.63
C HIS A 417 7.70 6.02 -0.36
N ALA A 418 7.97 6.32 -1.65
CA ALA A 418 7.04 6.24 -2.76
C ALA A 418 6.77 4.81 -3.25
N LEU A 419 7.56 3.81 -2.82
CA LEU A 419 7.47 2.42 -3.29
C LEU A 419 6.06 1.85 -3.20
N PHE A 420 5.33 2.19 -2.13
CA PHE A 420 3.93 1.76 -2.00
C PHE A 420 3.07 2.27 -3.16
N SER A 421 3.09 3.58 -3.40
CA SER A 421 2.32 4.22 -4.45
C SER A 421 2.70 3.76 -5.86
N THR A 422 3.99 3.59 -6.13
CA THR A 422 4.47 3.12 -7.44
C THR A 422 4.15 1.66 -7.68
N THR A 423 4.20 0.82 -6.64
CA THR A 423 3.69 -0.56 -6.68
C THR A 423 2.21 -0.61 -7.07
N LEU A 424 1.40 0.35 -6.62
CA LEU A 424 -0.01 0.40 -7.01
C LEU A 424 -0.19 0.70 -8.51
N TYR A 425 0.57 1.64 -9.08
CA TYR A 425 0.53 1.88 -10.52
C TYR A 425 1.03 0.67 -11.33
N ARG A 426 2.08 -0.02 -10.84
CA ARG A 426 2.61 -1.24 -11.48
C ARG A 426 1.57 -2.36 -11.48
N LEU A 427 0.92 -2.61 -10.33
CA LEU A 427 -0.16 -3.60 -10.23
C LEU A 427 -1.37 -3.21 -11.09
N PHE A 428 -1.76 -1.92 -11.06
CA PHE A 428 -2.87 -1.39 -11.84
C PHE A 428 -2.68 -1.70 -13.33
N MET A 429 -1.51 -1.32 -13.89
CA MET A 429 -1.21 -1.51 -15.30
C MET A 429 -1.46 -2.96 -15.75
N TRP A 430 -0.93 -3.93 -15.02
CA TRP A 430 -1.06 -5.34 -15.36
C TRP A 430 -2.48 -5.88 -15.16
N LEU A 431 -3.06 -5.62 -13.98
CA LEU A 431 -4.37 -6.12 -13.61
C LEU A 431 -5.45 -5.60 -14.58
N PHE A 432 -5.48 -4.30 -14.82
CA PHE A 432 -6.53 -3.67 -15.61
C PHE A 432 -6.37 -3.93 -17.12
N THR A 433 -5.16 -4.21 -17.60
CA THR A 433 -4.96 -4.74 -18.96
C THR A 433 -5.68 -6.08 -19.14
N ILE A 434 -5.51 -7.01 -18.21
CA ILE A 434 -6.14 -8.34 -18.27
C ILE A 434 -7.67 -8.22 -18.17
N VAL A 435 -8.18 -7.33 -17.31
CA VAL A 435 -9.62 -7.06 -17.20
C VAL A 435 -10.19 -6.51 -18.52
N LEU A 436 -9.50 -5.58 -19.20
CA LEU A 436 -9.96 -5.08 -20.50
C LEU A 436 -9.98 -6.16 -21.57
N ILE A 437 -8.97 -7.04 -21.59
CA ILE A 437 -8.94 -8.19 -22.51
C ILE A 437 -10.15 -9.09 -22.26
N ASP A 438 -10.48 -9.38 -21.00
CA ASP A 438 -11.64 -10.19 -20.64
C ASP A 438 -12.95 -9.60 -21.14
N ILE A 439 -13.18 -8.31 -20.90
CA ILE A 439 -14.38 -7.60 -21.38
C ILE A 439 -14.45 -7.62 -22.92
N SER A 440 -13.30 -7.43 -23.59
CA SER A 440 -13.23 -7.41 -25.05
C SER A 440 -13.51 -8.78 -25.68
N LEU A 441 -13.08 -9.86 -25.05
CA LEU A 441 -13.35 -11.23 -25.52
C LEU A 441 -14.82 -11.60 -25.40
N GLN A 442 -15.55 -11.05 -24.43
CA GLN A 442 -16.99 -11.28 -24.28
C GLN A 442 -17.81 -10.59 -25.36
N GLN A 443 -17.41 -9.41 -25.81
CA GLN A 443 -18.15 -8.67 -26.83
C GLN A 443 -18.15 -9.35 -28.19
N LYS A 444 -17.12 -10.12 -28.53
CA LYS A 444 -17.03 -10.83 -29.82
C LYS A 444 -17.94 -12.07 -29.92
N ILE A 445 -18.55 -12.47 -28.81
CA ILE A 445 -19.41 -13.66 -28.74
C ILE A 445 -20.89 -13.31 -29.02
N TYR A 446 -21.21 -12.00 -29.05
CA TYR A 446 -22.51 -11.45 -29.44
C TYR A 446 -22.40 -10.74 -30.79
#